data_AF-A0A836X308-F1
#
_entry.id   AF-A0A836X308-F1
#
_cell.length_a   1.000
_cell.length_b   1.000
_cell.length_c   1.000
_cell.angle_alpha   90.00
_cell.angle_beta   90.00
_cell.angle_gamma   90.00
#
_symmetry.space_group_name_H-M   'P 1'
#
loop_
_entity.id
_entity.type
_entity.pdbx_description
1 polymer ?
#
loop_
_entity_poly.entity_id
_entity_poly.type
_entity_poly.pdbx_seq_one_letter_code
_entity_poly.pdbx_strand_id
1 'polypeptide(L)'
;VKNYLNGDNISFEILLTRHKSRIFAFIMSKIKNRDLSEDIFQDTFIKVINSLQKGKYNEEGKFLPWMMRIAHNLMIDHFRKDVKMRKVRPTAEFDIFDVLDDGNKNQEEVMMQTQVHADLKVLIEQLPKDQKEVLKMRYFENLSFKQISDSTETSINTALGRMRYALINLRKLAEKQHIDLQVK
;
A
#
# COMPACT_ATOMS: atom_id res chain seq x y z
N VAL A 1 -12.59 15.79 9.32
CA VAL A 1 -13.38 14.59 9.68
C VAL A 1 -14.23 14.89 10.91
N LYS A 2 -13.69 15.64 11.87
CA LYS A 2 -14.40 16.20 13.04
C LYS A 2 -15.84 16.67 12.80
N ASN A 3 -16.09 17.51 11.78
CA ASN A 3 -17.44 18.02 11.50
C ASN A 3 -18.46 16.91 11.20
N TYR A 4 -18.06 15.91 10.41
CA TYR A 4 -18.92 14.74 10.15
C TYR A 4 -19.18 13.93 11.42
N LEU A 5 -18.17 13.72 12.26
CA LEU A 5 -18.35 13.04 13.55
C LEU A 5 -19.28 13.81 14.51
N ASN A 6 -19.42 15.12 14.32
CA ASN A 6 -20.36 15.97 15.07
C ASN A 6 -21.76 16.04 14.43
N GLY A 7 -22.05 15.23 13.41
CA GLY A 7 -23.37 15.10 12.79
C GLY A 7 -23.58 15.89 11.50
N ASP A 8 -22.55 16.59 10.99
CA ASP A 8 -22.64 17.26 9.69
C ASP A 8 -22.39 16.28 8.53
N ASN A 9 -23.47 15.74 7.98
CA ASN A 9 -23.41 14.81 6.85
C ASN A 9 -22.86 15.44 5.56
N ILE A 10 -22.97 16.76 5.37
CA ILE A 10 -22.45 17.46 4.18
C ILE A 10 -20.93 17.44 4.19
N SER A 11 -20.33 17.60 5.38
CA SER A 11 -18.88 17.49 5.57
C SER A 11 -18.32 16.13 5.11
N PHE A 12 -19.13 15.07 5.14
CA PHE A 12 -18.71 13.76 4.64
C PHE A 12 -18.70 13.68 3.12
N GLU A 13 -19.71 14.23 2.46
CA GLU A 13 -19.78 14.29 0.99
C GLU A 13 -18.59 15.06 0.40
N ILE A 14 -18.24 16.20 1.00
CA ILE A 14 -17.07 17.00 0.61
C ILE A 14 -15.78 16.19 0.79
N LEU A 15 -15.65 15.47 1.90
CA LEU A 15 -14.49 14.66 2.22
C LEU A 15 -14.32 13.51 1.21
N LEU A 16 -15.41 12.81 0.87
CA LEU A 16 -15.38 11.75 -0.13
C LEU A 16 -15.09 12.27 -1.54
N THR A 17 -15.77 13.34 -1.94
CA THR A 17 -15.61 13.95 -3.27
C THR A 17 -14.16 14.35 -3.51
N ARG A 18 -13.49 14.88 -2.48
CA ARG A 18 -12.06 15.23 -2.52
C ARG A 18 -11.14 14.04 -2.82
N HIS A 19 -11.52 12.82 -2.43
CA HIS A 19 -10.65 11.66 -2.51
C HIS A 19 -11.13 10.56 -3.48
N LYS A 20 -12.34 10.71 -4.04
CA LYS A 20 -12.97 9.75 -4.96
C LYS A 20 -12.08 9.38 -6.14
N SER A 21 -11.54 10.38 -6.85
CA SER A 21 -10.70 10.12 -8.04
C SER A 21 -9.45 9.32 -7.69
N ARG A 22 -8.75 9.69 -6.60
CA ARG A 22 -7.51 9.03 -6.17
C ARG A 22 -7.74 7.58 -5.73
N ILE A 23 -8.80 7.32 -4.96
CA ILE A 23 -9.15 5.96 -4.54
C ILE A 23 -9.55 5.11 -5.74
N PHE A 24 -10.39 5.65 -6.63
CA PHE A 24 -10.86 4.89 -7.80
C PHE A 24 -9.71 4.57 -8.75
N ALA A 25 -8.84 5.55 -9.03
CA ALA A 25 -7.64 5.34 -9.84
C ALA A 25 -6.71 4.28 -9.24
N PHE A 26 -6.51 4.31 -7.92
CA PHE A 26 -5.74 3.29 -7.23
C PHE A 26 -6.33 1.88 -7.38
N ILE A 27 -7.63 1.71 -7.13
CA ILE A 27 -8.30 0.41 -7.26
C ILE A 27 -8.19 -0.09 -8.70
N MET A 28 -8.51 0.78 -9.66
CA MET A 28 -8.46 0.47 -11.10
C MET A 28 -7.05 0.09 -11.56
N SER A 29 -6.01 0.73 -11.03
CA SER A 29 -4.60 0.41 -11.35
C SER A 29 -4.20 -1.01 -10.96
N LYS A 30 -4.82 -1.55 -9.90
CA LYS A 30 -4.49 -2.87 -9.34
C LYS A 30 -5.37 -3.97 -9.92
N ILE A 31 -6.66 -3.71 -10.08
CA ILE A 31 -7.64 -4.72 -10.50
C ILE A 31 -7.75 -4.78 -12.02
N LYS A 32 -7.58 -3.66 -12.72
CA LYS A 32 -7.69 -3.55 -14.18
C LYS A 32 -9.01 -4.10 -14.76
N ASN A 33 -10.05 -4.17 -13.94
CA ASN A 33 -11.42 -4.50 -14.30
C ASN A 33 -12.32 -3.40 -13.75
N ARG A 34 -13.12 -2.77 -14.62
CA ARG A 34 -13.91 -1.59 -14.26
C ARG A 34 -15.03 -1.93 -13.29
N ASP A 35 -15.85 -2.93 -13.60
CA ASP A 35 -17.03 -3.30 -12.80
C ASP A 35 -16.62 -3.68 -11.38
N LEU A 36 -15.60 -4.53 -11.26
CA LEU A 36 -15.06 -4.92 -9.97
C LEU A 36 -14.42 -3.75 -9.21
N SER A 37 -13.80 -2.81 -9.92
CA SER A 37 -13.25 -1.60 -9.29
C SER A 37 -14.34 -0.69 -8.75
N GLU A 38 -15.47 -0.58 -9.46
CA GLU A 38 -16.65 0.18 -9.01
C GLU A 38 -17.27 -0.46 -7.76
N ASP A 39 -17.38 -1.79 -7.71
CA ASP A 39 -17.88 -2.52 -6.53
C ASP A 39 -16.98 -2.29 -5.29
N ILE A 40 -15.67 -2.49 -5.43
CA ILE A 40 -14.74 -2.31 -4.31
C ILE A 40 -14.65 -0.85 -3.88
N PHE A 41 -14.78 0.08 -4.83
CA PHE A 41 -14.86 1.50 -4.52
C PHE A 41 -16.08 1.83 -3.63
N GLN A 42 -17.25 1.30 -3.97
CA GLN A 42 -18.46 1.47 -3.16
C GLN A 42 -18.31 0.85 -1.76
N ASP A 43 -17.81 -0.39 -1.68
CA ASP A 43 -17.54 -1.07 -0.42
C ASP A 43 -16.55 -0.29 0.47
N THR A 44 -15.54 0.32 -0.15
CA THR A 44 -14.57 1.17 0.53
C THR A 44 -15.27 2.33 1.24
N PHE A 45 -16.17 3.01 0.53
CA PHE A 45 -16.88 4.16 1.06
C PHE A 45 -17.81 3.77 2.21
N ILE A 46 -18.57 2.69 2.05
CA ILE A 46 -19.43 2.15 3.12
C ILE A 46 -18.59 1.80 4.36
N LYS A 47 -17.42 1.16 4.17
CA LYS A 47 -16.55 0.75 5.28
C LYS A 47 -15.87 1.95 5.95
N VAL A 48 -15.56 3.01 5.20
CA VAL A 48 -15.11 4.30 5.75
C VAL A 48 -16.17 4.91 6.65
N ILE A 49 -17.41 5.06 6.16
CA ILE A 49 -18.55 5.61 6.92
C ILE A 49 -18.68 4.86 8.25
N ASN A 50 -18.80 3.53 8.16
CA ASN A 50 -19.00 2.67 9.32
C ASN A 50 -17.83 2.75 10.31
N SER A 51 -16.60 2.90 9.82
CA SER A 51 -15.42 2.99 10.69
C SER A 51 -15.31 4.34 11.38
N LEU A 52 -15.68 5.42 10.69
CA LEU A 52 -15.78 6.77 11.27
C LEU A 52 -16.85 6.81 12.37
N GLN A 53 -18.05 6.31 12.10
CA GLN A 53 -19.15 6.27 13.08
C GLN A 53 -18.81 5.43 14.32
N LYS A 54 -18.00 4.37 14.16
CA LYS A 54 -17.52 3.53 15.26
C LYS A 54 -16.31 4.11 16.00
N GLY A 55 -15.87 5.33 15.68
CA GLY A 55 -14.71 5.97 16.30
C GLY A 55 -13.38 5.26 16.05
N LYS A 56 -13.27 4.46 14.97
CA LYS A 56 -12.04 3.70 14.64
C LYS A 56 -10.97 4.51 13.92
N TYR A 57 -11.27 5.76 13.57
CA TYR A 57 -10.33 6.67 12.94
C TYR A 57 -9.73 7.61 13.98
N ASN A 58 -8.40 7.60 14.09
CA ASN A 58 -7.68 8.60 14.86
C ASN A 58 -7.32 9.78 13.95
N GLU A 59 -7.81 10.98 14.25
CA GLU A 59 -7.65 12.18 13.41
C GLU A 59 -6.24 12.78 13.57
N GLU A 60 -5.23 12.11 13.00
CA GLU A 60 -3.83 12.57 12.94
C GLU A 60 -3.43 13.16 11.57
N GLY A 61 -4.40 13.65 10.79
CA GLY A 61 -4.15 14.17 9.44
C GLY A 61 -3.85 13.10 8.36
N LYS A 62 -4.02 11.81 8.68
CA LYS A 62 -3.70 10.67 7.80
C LYS A 62 -4.95 10.05 7.15
N PHE A 63 -5.97 10.85 6.84
CA PHE A 63 -7.27 10.34 6.36
C PHE A 63 -7.16 9.56 5.05
N LEU A 64 -6.53 10.15 4.03
CA LEU A 64 -6.34 9.49 2.74
C LEU A 64 -5.53 8.18 2.90
N PRO A 65 -4.33 8.16 3.51
CA PRO A 65 -3.60 6.93 3.83
C PRO A 65 -4.44 5.86 4.54
N TRP A 66 -5.26 6.25 5.52
CA TRP A 66 -6.15 5.34 6.23
C TRP A 66 -7.24 4.76 5.32
N MET A 67 -7.87 5.60 4.49
CA MET A 67 -8.88 5.17 3.53
C MET A 67 -8.30 4.25 2.44
N MET A 68 -7.09 4.54 1.96
CA MET A 68 -6.36 3.67 1.03
C MET A 68 -6.13 2.28 1.63
N ARG A 69 -5.90 2.18 2.96
CA ARG A 69 -5.82 0.89 3.68
C ARG A 69 -7.10 0.09 3.58
N ILE A 70 -8.23 0.76 3.75
CA ILE A 70 -9.54 0.12 3.70
C ILE A 70 -9.79 -0.45 2.30
N ALA A 71 -9.54 0.37 1.26
CA ALA A 71 -9.66 -0.06 -0.14
C ALA A 71 -8.76 -1.27 -0.43
N HIS A 72 -7.50 -1.18 -0.03
CA HIS A 72 -6.53 -2.26 -0.22
C HIS A 72 -6.97 -3.56 0.45
N ASN A 73 -7.42 -3.50 1.71
CA ASN A 73 -7.91 -4.68 2.42
C ASN A 73 -9.13 -5.29 1.73
N LEU A 74 -10.03 -4.48 1.16
CA LEU A 74 -11.18 -4.98 0.41
C LEU A 74 -10.77 -5.63 -0.91
N MET A 75 -9.80 -5.04 -1.64
CA MET A 75 -9.23 -5.67 -2.83
C MET A 75 -8.65 -7.05 -2.50
N ILE A 76 -7.83 -7.11 -1.44
CA ILE A 76 -7.27 -8.37 -0.95
C ILE A 76 -8.40 -9.34 -0.65
N ASP A 77 -9.36 -8.96 0.21
CA ASP A 77 -10.47 -9.82 0.64
C ASP A 77 -11.26 -10.37 -0.56
N HIS A 78 -11.46 -9.57 -1.60
CA HIS A 78 -12.09 -9.99 -2.84
C HIS A 78 -11.26 -11.09 -3.53
N PHE A 79 -9.97 -10.86 -3.75
CA PHE A 79 -9.08 -11.90 -4.30
C PHE A 79 -8.97 -13.12 -3.39
N ARG A 80 -9.02 -12.97 -2.05
CA ARG A 80 -9.03 -14.12 -1.11
C ARG A 80 -10.27 -14.98 -1.30
N LYS A 81 -11.43 -14.39 -1.59
CA LYS A 81 -12.69 -15.11 -1.80
C LYS A 81 -12.69 -15.87 -3.12
N ASP A 82 -12.21 -15.26 -4.19
CA ASP A 82 -12.05 -15.92 -5.49
C ASP A 82 -11.07 -17.09 -5.42
N VAL A 83 -10.00 -16.90 -4.66
CA VAL A 83 -8.98 -17.92 -4.45
C VAL A 83 -9.42 -18.97 -3.41
N LYS A 84 -10.34 -18.68 -2.49
CA LYS A 84 -11.00 -19.72 -1.65
C LYS A 84 -11.90 -20.62 -2.49
N MET A 85 -12.53 -20.09 -3.54
CA MET A 85 -13.24 -20.89 -4.54
C MET A 85 -12.28 -21.69 -5.44
N ARG A 86 -11.03 -21.24 -5.59
CA ARG A 86 -9.93 -21.93 -6.30
C ARG A 86 -8.72 -22.16 -5.39
N LYS A 87 -8.83 -23.04 -4.37
CA LYS A 87 -7.79 -23.46 -3.38
C LYS A 87 -6.39 -22.81 -3.51
N VAL A 88 -6.20 -21.53 -3.15
CA VAL A 88 -4.87 -20.99 -2.81
C VAL A 88 -4.97 -20.09 -1.57
N ARG A 89 -3.90 -20.03 -0.77
CA ARG A 89 -3.87 -19.31 0.50
C ARG A 89 -3.71 -17.82 0.27
N PRO A 90 -4.32 -16.95 1.09
CA PRO A 90 -4.22 -15.54 0.83
C PRO A 90 -3.18 -14.85 1.72
N THR A 91 -2.18 -14.25 1.11
CA THR A 91 -1.27 -13.29 1.73
C THR A 91 -1.68 -11.88 1.33
N ALA A 92 -1.63 -10.93 2.28
CA ALA A 92 -1.29 -9.54 2.00
C ALA A 92 -1.42 -8.71 3.27
N GLU A 93 -0.31 -8.06 3.60
CA GLU A 93 -0.31 -6.68 4.08
C GLU A 93 0.61 -5.97 3.07
N PHE A 94 0.31 -4.73 2.71
CA PHE A 94 1.16 -3.92 1.83
C PHE A 94 1.07 -2.48 2.34
N ASP A 95 2.20 -1.78 2.26
CA ASP A 95 2.39 -0.48 2.86
C ASP A 95 1.72 0.61 1.99
N ILE A 96 1.03 1.54 2.64
CA ILE A 96 0.18 2.56 2.01
C ILE A 96 0.96 3.71 1.41
N PHE A 97 2.25 3.80 1.75
CA PHE A 97 3.11 4.86 1.26
C PHE A 97 3.48 4.69 -0.23
N ASP A 98 3.21 3.53 -0.84
CA ASP A 98 3.48 3.26 -2.26
C ASP A 98 2.43 3.87 -3.22
N VAL A 99 1.38 4.52 -2.71
CA VAL A 99 0.29 5.07 -3.56
C VAL A 99 0.31 6.60 -3.68
N LEU A 100 1.42 7.23 -3.31
CA LEU A 100 1.66 8.64 -3.61
C LEU A 100 2.41 8.86 -4.93
N ASP A 101 2.70 7.78 -5.66
CA ASP A 101 3.43 7.81 -6.93
C ASP A 101 2.42 7.83 -8.11
N ASP A 102 2.51 8.88 -8.93
CA ASP A 102 1.49 9.31 -9.90
C ASP A 102 1.33 8.34 -11.08
N GLY A 103 0.10 8.25 -11.62
CA GLY A 103 -0.28 7.24 -12.59
C GLY A 103 -0.59 7.81 -13.98
N ASN A 104 0.41 7.98 -14.84
CA ASN A 104 0.21 8.34 -16.25
C ASN A 104 1.32 7.85 -17.21
N LYS A 105 1.55 6.53 -17.31
CA LYS A 105 2.71 5.99 -18.04
C LYS A 105 2.76 6.24 -19.55
N ASN A 106 3.62 7.19 -19.95
CA ASN A 106 4.13 7.38 -21.31
C ASN A 106 5.31 6.43 -21.62
N GLN A 107 5.69 6.24 -22.90
CA GLN A 107 6.81 5.34 -23.28
C GLN A 107 8.18 5.75 -22.68
N GLU A 108 8.38 7.03 -22.40
CA GLU A 108 9.56 7.54 -21.67
C GLU A 108 9.56 7.10 -20.20
N GLU A 109 8.39 6.99 -19.55
CA GLU A 109 8.27 6.47 -18.18
C GLU A 109 8.62 4.97 -18.08
N VAL A 110 8.44 4.20 -19.15
CA VAL A 110 8.85 2.78 -19.19
C VAL A 110 10.37 2.65 -19.19
N MET A 111 11.08 3.51 -19.94
CA MET A 111 12.55 3.54 -19.94
C MET A 111 13.10 4.10 -18.62
N MET A 112 12.53 5.18 -18.08
CA MET A 112 12.90 5.71 -16.76
C MET A 112 12.67 4.67 -15.66
N GLN A 113 11.56 3.93 -15.69
CA GLN A 113 11.31 2.85 -14.73
C GLN A 113 12.28 1.70 -14.85
N THR A 114 12.79 1.40 -16.05
CA THR A 114 13.82 0.37 -16.23
C THR A 114 15.13 0.78 -15.56
N GLN A 115 15.51 2.05 -15.68
CA GLN A 115 16.70 2.60 -15.02
C GLN A 115 16.53 2.65 -13.49
N VAL A 116 15.40 3.21 -13.00
CA VAL A 116 15.07 3.25 -11.57
C VAL A 116 15.00 1.83 -10.98
N HIS A 117 14.46 0.85 -11.70
CA HIS A 117 14.46 -0.55 -11.27
C HIS A 117 15.87 -1.14 -11.17
N ALA A 118 16.74 -0.84 -12.14
CA ALA A 118 18.13 -1.30 -12.13
C ALA A 118 18.88 -0.70 -10.92
N ASP A 119 18.73 0.60 -10.70
CA ASP A 119 19.34 1.33 -9.60
C ASP A 119 18.84 0.83 -8.24
N LEU A 120 17.53 0.62 -8.11
CA LEU A 120 16.93 0.04 -6.90
C LEU A 120 17.46 -1.37 -6.62
N LYS A 121 17.68 -2.19 -7.65
CA LYS A 121 18.23 -3.54 -7.50
C LYS A 121 19.67 -3.50 -6.94
N VAL A 122 20.47 -2.55 -7.43
CA VAL A 122 21.83 -2.30 -6.93
C VAL A 122 21.82 -1.83 -5.48
N LEU A 123 20.87 -0.97 -5.11
CA LEU A 123 20.70 -0.49 -3.73
C LEU A 123 20.25 -1.59 -2.78
N ILE A 124 19.31 -2.44 -3.20
CA ILE A 124 18.83 -3.58 -2.40
C ILE A 124 19.98 -4.54 -2.10
N GLU A 125 20.86 -4.82 -3.06
CA GLU A 125 21.97 -5.74 -2.84
C GLU A 125 23.01 -5.22 -1.83
N GLN A 126 23.08 -3.90 -1.63
CA GLN A 126 23.94 -3.25 -0.62
C GLN A 126 23.35 -3.25 0.79
N LEU A 127 22.10 -3.66 0.97
CA LEU A 127 21.50 -3.75 2.29
C LEU A 127 22.12 -4.88 3.14
N PRO A 128 22.17 -4.70 4.47
CA PRO A 128 22.45 -5.80 5.40
C PRO A 128 21.57 -7.02 5.11
N LYS A 129 22.14 -8.22 5.27
CA LYS A 129 21.50 -9.50 4.90
C LYS A 129 20.06 -9.60 5.42
N ASP A 130 19.87 -9.38 6.71
CA ASP A 130 18.58 -9.47 7.39
C ASP A 130 17.54 -8.45 6.87
N GLN A 131 17.99 -7.27 6.44
CA GLN A 131 17.11 -6.23 5.90
C GLN A 131 16.72 -6.56 4.46
N LYS A 132 17.70 -7.00 3.66
CA LYS A 132 17.50 -7.48 2.29
C LYS A 132 16.55 -8.68 2.26
N GLU A 133 16.74 -9.62 3.17
CA GLU A 133 15.93 -10.85 3.28
C GLU A 133 14.47 -10.53 3.58
N VAL A 134 14.19 -9.71 4.59
CA VAL A 134 12.82 -9.30 4.92
C VAL A 134 12.18 -8.53 3.75
N LEU A 135 12.94 -7.66 3.08
CA LEU A 135 12.45 -6.94 1.91
C LEU A 135 12.14 -7.90 0.76
N LYS A 136 13.00 -8.90 0.50
CA LYS A 136 12.78 -9.88 -0.55
C LYS A 136 11.56 -10.75 -0.28
N MET A 137 11.47 -11.32 0.92
CA MET A 137 10.33 -12.13 1.35
C MET A 137 9.02 -11.32 1.30
N ARG A 138 9.08 -10.03 1.64
CA ARG A 138 7.91 -9.17 1.64
C ARG A 138 7.44 -8.82 0.23
N TYR A 139 8.33 -8.38 -0.64
CA TYR A 139 7.97 -7.83 -1.95
C TYR A 139 7.97 -8.87 -3.07
N PHE A 140 8.93 -9.80 -3.10
CA PHE A 140 9.03 -10.79 -4.18
C PHE A 140 8.26 -12.06 -3.88
N GLU A 141 8.23 -12.50 -2.62
CA GLU A 141 7.53 -13.72 -2.19
C GLU A 141 6.14 -13.43 -1.60
N ASN A 142 5.80 -12.15 -1.44
CA ASN A 142 4.50 -11.69 -0.95
C ASN A 142 4.12 -12.29 0.43
N LEU A 143 5.10 -12.48 1.32
CA LEU A 143 4.86 -13.01 2.67
C LEU A 143 4.35 -11.93 3.64
N SER A 144 3.50 -12.33 4.59
CA SER A 144 3.13 -11.48 5.73
C SER A 144 4.28 -11.35 6.74
N PHE A 145 4.33 -10.27 7.53
CA PHE A 145 5.35 -10.16 8.58
C PHE A 145 5.30 -11.30 9.60
N LYS A 146 4.11 -11.91 9.78
CA LYS A 146 3.96 -13.13 10.56
C LYS A 146 4.63 -14.34 9.89
N GLN A 147 4.40 -14.56 8.60
CA GLN A 147 5.07 -15.64 7.87
C GLN A 147 6.58 -15.43 7.78
N ILE A 148 7.03 -14.17 7.63
CA ILE A 148 8.46 -13.81 7.65
C ILE A 148 9.05 -14.10 9.03
N SER A 149 8.36 -13.71 10.11
CA SER A 149 8.82 -13.99 11.47
C SER A 149 8.93 -15.49 11.73
N ASP A 150 7.94 -16.26 11.25
CA ASP A 150 7.93 -17.73 11.36
C ASP A 150 9.06 -18.36 10.53
N SER A 151 9.27 -17.91 9.29
CA SER A 151 10.30 -18.44 8.39
C SER A 151 11.73 -18.05 8.77
N THR A 152 11.90 -16.96 9.53
CA THR A 152 13.22 -16.46 9.96
C THR A 152 13.50 -16.74 11.44
N GLU A 153 12.58 -17.46 12.11
CA GLU A 153 12.64 -17.76 13.56
C GLU A 153 12.86 -16.49 14.42
N THR A 154 12.22 -15.39 14.03
CA THR A 154 12.28 -14.11 14.76
C THR A 154 10.92 -13.65 15.25
N SER A 155 10.88 -12.59 16.07
CA SER A 155 9.60 -11.99 16.46
C SER A 155 9.01 -11.15 15.31
N ILE A 156 7.68 -11.00 15.28
CA ILE A 156 7.02 -10.09 14.31
C ILE A 156 7.54 -8.65 14.42
N ASN A 157 7.88 -8.19 15.63
CA ASN A 157 8.46 -6.87 15.87
C ASN A 157 9.88 -6.77 15.29
N THR A 158 10.65 -7.85 15.33
CA THR A 158 11.98 -7.93 14.72
C THR A 158 11.87 -7.85 13.19
N ALA A 159 10.93 -8.58 12.58
CA ALA A 159 10.68 -8.51 11.13
C ALA A 159 10.24 -7.10 10.70
N LEU A 160 9.32 -6.46 11.45
CA LEU A 160 8.89 -5.07 11.22
C LEU A 160 10.06 -4.08 11.38
N GLY A 161 10.91 -4.28 12.40
CA GLY A 161 12.10 -3.47 12.62
C GLY A 161 13.10 -3.59 11.47
N ARG A 162 13.41 -4.82 11.04
CA ARG A 162 14.29 -5.08 9.89
C ARG A 162 13.77 -4.42 8.62
N MET A 163 12.46 -4.53 8.35
CA MET A 163 11.83 -3.84 7.23
C MET A 163 11.96 -2.32 7.32
N ARG A 164 11.67 -1.73 8.49
CA ARG A 164 11.81 -0.29 8.71
C ARG A 164 13.25 0.18 8.44
N TYR A 165 14.24 -0.55 8.95
CA TYR A 165 15.65 -0.20 8.71
C TYR A 165 16.08 -0.43 7.26
N ALA A 166 15.53 -1.43 6.58
CA ALA A 166 15.75 -1.63 5.15
C ALA A 166 15.34 -0.38 4.35
N LEU A 167 14.13 0.15 4.61
CA LEU A 167 13.63 1.35 3.93
C LEU A 167 14.45 2.61 4.25
N ILE A 168 14.83 2.80 5.53
CA ILE A 168 15.68 3.94 5.93
C ILE A 168 17.04 3.88 5.25
N ASN A 169 17.65 2.69 5.21
CA ASN A 169 18.97 2.50 4.62
C ASN A 169 18.94 2.62 3.10
N LEU A 170 17.88 2.14 2.43
CA LEU A 170 17.68 2.36 1.01
C LEU A 170 17.62 3.86 0.67
N ARG A 171 16.86 4.66 1.44
CA ARG A 171 16.81 6.11 1.24
C ARG A 171 18.19 6.77 1.39
N LYS A 172 18.93 6.42 2.45
CA LYS A 172 20.29 6.94 2.67
C LYS A 172 21.26 6.54 1.56
N LEU A 173 21.17 5.30 1.06
CA LEU A 173 22.02 4.82 -0.03
C LEU A 173 21.67 5.52 -1.35
N ALA A 174 20.38 5.74 -1.63
CA ALA A 174 19.93 6.49 -2.79
C ALA A 174 20.42 7.94 -2.77
N GLU A 175 20.28 8.64 -1.63
CA GLU A 175 20.80 10.00 -1.43
C GLU A 175 22.33 10.05 -1.64
N LYS A 176 23.07 9.10 -1.07
CA LYS A 176 24.55 9.03 -1.19
C LYS A 176 25.00 8.77 -2.63
N GLN A 177 24.22 8.01 -3.39
CA GLN A 177 24.54 7.65 -4.78
C GLN A 177 23.90 8.61 -5.80
N HIS A 178 23.25 9.69 -5.32
CA HIS A 178 22.51 10.65 -6.15
C HIS A 178 21.49 9.98 -7.09
N ILE A 179 20.91 8.86 -6.64
CA ILE A 179 19.85 8.15 -7.36
C ILE A 179 18.52 8.81 -7.00
N ASP A 180 17.88 9.43 -7.99
CA ASP A 180 16.51 9.91 -7.83
C ASP A 180 15.54 8.71 -7.94
N LEU A 181 14.93 8.36 -6.82
CA LEU A 181 13.93 7.30 -6.75
C LEU A 181 12.51 7.83 -7.04
N GLN A 182 12.35 9.10 -7.41
CA GLN A 182 11.06 9.62 -7.84
C GLN A 182 10.77 9.15 -9.27
N VAL A 183 9.69 8.39 -9.44
CA VAL A 183 9.09 8.21 -10.75
C VAL A 183 8.24 9.46 -10.97
N LYS A 184 8.68 10.35 -11.84
CA LYS A 184 7.88 11.52 -12.23
C LYS A 184 6.68 11.10 -13.07
#